data_AF-A0A7K0G210-F1
#
_entry.id   AF-A0A7K0G210-F1
#
_cell.length_a   1.000
_cell.length_b   1.000
_cell.length_c   1.000
_cell.angle_alpha   90.00
_cell.angle_beta   90.00
_cell.angle_gamma   90.00
#
_symmetry.space_group_name_H-M   'P 1'
#
loop_
_entity.id
_entity.type
_entity.pdbx_description
1 polymer ?
#
loop_
_entity_poly.entity_id
_entity_poly.type
_entity_poly.pdbx_seq_one_letter_code
_entity_poly.pdbx_strand_id
1 'polypeptide(L)'
;MLVKLKRFVIKAIEWKSRNGMTILRFSLGIIFIWFGILKFFPNVSVAEDIAGRTIRKITFGMVTKQYSMPFLALWECTIGIGLITGKKMVYILFILYLQMIGTFLPLVLFSGECWTSVSFAPTLLGQYIIKNVVLVSSAIVIGATANGGALISNPLVAIRALKLQSIEHKKN
;
A
#
# COMPACT_ATOMS: atom_id res chain seq x y z
N MET A 1 -19.98 12.57 -34.51
CA MET A 1 -18.71 12.10 -33.91
C MET A 1 -18.59 12.46 -32.42
N LEU A 2 -18.76 13.73 -32.03
CA LEU A 2 -18.59 14.22 -30.65
C LEU A 2 -19.50 13.56 -29.58
N VAL A 3 -20.75 13.23 -29.92
CA VAL A 3 -21.70 12.59 -28.98
C VAL A 3 -21.29 11.14 -28.64
N LYS A 4 -20.80 10.38 -29.63
CA LYS A 4 -20.34 9.00 -29.40
C LYS A 4 -19.10 8.98 -28.49
N LEU A 5 -18.18 9.93 -28.70
CA LEU A 5 -16.99 10.09 -27.86
C LEU A 5 -17.35 10.45 -26.41
N LYS A 6 -18.27 11.40 -26.20
CA LYS A 6 -18.74 11.76 -24.85
C LYS A 6 -19.36 10.57 -24.12
N ARG A 7 -20.22 9.79 -24.79
CA ARG A 7 -20.83 8.58 -24.20
C ARG A 7 -19.78 7.53 -23.83
N PHE A 8 -18.77 7.35 -24.66
CA PHE A 8 -17.66 6.43 -24.39
C PHE A 8 -16.87 6.84 -23.14
N VAL A 9 -16.49 8.12 -23.04
CA VAL A 9 -15.76 8.66 -21.87
C VAL A 9 -16.57 8.47 -20.59
N ILE A 10 -17.87 8.76 -20.61
CA ILE A 10 -18.73 8.58 -19.43
C ILE A 10 -18.76 7.11 -19.00
N LYS A 11 -18.99 6.18 -19.94
CA LYS A 11 -18.96 4.73 -19.65
C LYS A 11 -17.62 4.27 -19.07
N ALA A 12 -16.51 4.80 -19.60
CA ALA A 12 -15.17 4.49 -19.09
C ALA A 12 -14.97 5.01 -17.65
N ILE A 13 -15.46 6.20 -17.33
CA ILE A 13 -15.39 6.75 -15.98
C ILE A 13 -16.26 5.92 -15.01
N GLU A 14 -17.48 5.57 -15.41
CA GLU A 14 -18.36 4.70 -14.61
C GLU A 14 -17.73 3.34 -14.33
N TRP A 15 -17.11 2.73 -15.35
CA TRP A 15 -16.39 1.47 -15.18
C TRP A 15 -15.23 1.59 -14.19
N LYS A 16 -14.43 2.66 -14.28
CA LYS A 16 -13.34 2.93 -13.33
C LYS A 16 -13.86 3.12 -11.90
N SER A 17 -14.97 3.84 -11.74
CA SER A 17 -15.59 4.08 -10.44
C SER A 17 -16.07 2.77 -9.78
N ARG A 18 -16.62 1.85 -10.58
CA ARG A 18 -17.15 0.56 -10.11
C ARG A 18 -16.05 -0.45 -9.80
N ASN A 19 -15.01 -0.50 -10.63
CA ASN A 19 -14.00 -1.58 -10.55
C ASN A 19 -12.67 -1.13 -9.95
N GLY A 20 -12.37 0.18 -9.96
CA GLY A 20 -11.05 0.71 -9.61
C GLY A 20 -10.63 0.34 -8.19
N MET A 21 -11.54 0.41 -7.21
CA MET A 21 -11.22 0.05 -5.84
C MET A 21 -10.92 -1.45 -5.68
N THR A 22 -11.71 -2.30 -6.35
CA THR A 22 -11.48 -3.75 -6.36
C THR A 22 -10.14 -4.07 -6.99
N ILE A 23 -9.85 -3.50 -8.16
CA ILE A 23 -8.57 -3.69 -8.85
C ILE A 23 -7.42 -3.24 -7.95
N LEU A 24 -7.50 -2.04 -7.36
CA LEU A 24 -6.47 -1.51 -6.47
C LEU A 24 -6.20 -2.45 -5.28
N ARG A 25 -7.26 -2.95 -4.65
CA ARG A 25 -7.17 -3.86 -3.51
C ARG A 25 -6.53 -5.20 -3.88
N PHE A 26 -6.93 -5.79 -5.01
CA PHE A 26 -6.35 -7.04 -5.51
C PHE A 26 -4.90 -6.86 -5.95
N SER A 27 -4.57 -5.79 -6.68
CA SER A 27 -3.20 -5.48 -7.08
C SER A 27 -2.28 -5.35 -5.86
N LEU A 28 -2.73 -4.59 -4.85
CA LEU A 28 -1.98 -4.44 -3.60
C LEU A 28 -1.82 -5.79 -2.89
N GLY A 29 -2.89 -6.56 -2.77
CA GLY A 29 -2.85 -7.87 -2.11
C GLY A 29 -1.92 -8.88 -2.80
N ILE A 30 -1.96 -8.95 -4.13
CA ILE A 30 -1.07 -9.81 -4.92
C ILE A 30 0.39 -9.42 -4.72
N ILE A 31 0.70 -8.11 -4.75
CA ILE A 31 2.06 -7.62 -4.54
C ILE A 31 2.60 -8.04 -3.16
N PHE A 32 1.80 -7.88 -2.10
CA PHE A 32 2.19 -8.28 -0.75
C PHE A 32 2.38 -9.79 -0.62
N ILE A 33 1.48 -10.61 -1.17
CA ILE A 33 1.65 -12.07 -1.17
C ILE A 33 2.91 -12.47 -1.92
N TRP A 34 3.13 -11.90 -3.11
CA TRP A 34 4.27 -12.24 -3.95
C TRP A 34 5.59 -11.93 -3.23
N PHE A 35 5.75 -10.71 -2.70
CA PHE A 35 6.95 -10.35 -1.97
C PHE A 35 7.10 -11.10 -0.63
N GLY A 36 5.98 -11.44 0.02
CA GLY A 36 5.99 -12.26 1.24
C GLY A 36 6.48 -13.68 0.95
N ILE A 37 5.95 -14.32 -0.09
CA ILE A 37 6.35 -15.68 -0.49
C ILE A 37 7.84 -15.74 -0.82
N LEU A 38 8.36 -14.75 -1.55
CA LEU A 38 9.78 -14.70 -1.92
C LEU A 38 10.71 -14.66 -0.69
N LYS A 39 10.26 -14.11 0.45
CA LYS A 39 11.05 -14.03 1.70
C LYS A 39 11.17 -15.36 2.46
N PHE A 40 10.40 -16.39 2.09
CA PHE A 40 10.65 -17.74 2.61
C PHE A 40 11.87 -18.42 1.97
N PHE A 41 12.32 -17.92 0.82
CA PHE A 41 13.45 -18.46 0.08
C PHE A 41 14.69 -17.58 0.29
N PRO A 42 15.75 -18.10 0.93
CA PRO A 42 16.93 -17.31 1.24
C PRO A 42 17.70 -16.92 -0.04
N ASN A 43 18.28 -15.72 -0.04
CA ASN A 43 19.17 -15.18 -1.09
C ASN A 43 18.50 -14.84 -2.43
N VAL A 44 17.18 -14.77 -2.48
CA VAL A 44 16.45 -14.49 -3.72
C VAL A 44 16.27 -12.99 -3.97
N SER A 45 16.29 -12.15 -2.93
CA SER A 45 15.97 -10.72 -3.06
C SER A 45 16.95 -9.79 -2.34
N VAL A 46 17.40 -8.75 -3.03
CA VAL A 46 18.18 -7.64 -2.46
C VAL A 46 17.43 -6.94 -1.32
N ALA A 47 16.08 -6.90 -1.40
CA ALA A 47 15.24 -6.30 -0.37
C ALA A 47 15.20 -7.11 0.94
N GLU A 48 15.51 -8.40 0.89
CA GLU A 48 15.59 -9.26 2.09
C GLU A 48 16.75 -8.83 2.98
N ASP A 49 17.90 -8.52 2.38
CA ASP A 49 19.10 -8.19 3.13
C ASP A 49 18.98 -6.85 3.85
N ILE A 50 18.48 -5.82 3.15
CA ILE A 50 18.25 -4.51 3.76
C ILE A 50 17.21 -4.59 4.88
N ALA A 51 16.14 -5.39 4.71
CA ALA A 51 15.11 -5.58 5.72
C ALA A 51 15.67 -6.28 6.96
N GLY A 52 16.48 -7.33 6.77
CA GLY A 52 17.14 -8.04 7.88
C GLY A 52 18.11 -7.16 8.65
N ARG A 53 18.95 -6.38 7.94
CA ARG A 53 19.86 -5.43 8.58
C ARG A 53 19.13 -4.32 9.32
N THR A 54 17.99 -3.86 8.78
CA THR A 54 17.11 -2.88 9.45
C THR A 54 16.55 -3.44 10.74
N ILE A 55 15.94 -4.63 10.71
CA ILE A 55 15.38 -5.28 11.89
C ILE A 55 16.46 -5.52 12.94
N ARG A 56 17.63 -6.02 12.52
CA ARG A 56 18.76 -6.20 13.43
C ARG A 56 19.17 -4.90 14.11
N LYS A 57 19.23 -3.78 13.36
CA LYS A 57 19.63 -2.47 13.89
C LYS A 57 18.62 -1.91 14.89
N ILE A 58 17.31 -2.02 14.62
CA ILE A 58 16.26 -1.52 15.53
C ILE A 58 16.03 -2.44 16.74
N THR A 59 16.38 -3.72 16.64
CA THR A 59 16.33 -4.69 17.75
C THR A 59 17.65 -4.80 18.50
N PHE A 60 18.58 -3.86 18.30
CA PHE A 60 19.91 -3.86 18.93
C PHE A 60 20.68 -5.18 18.78
N GLY A 61 20.49 -5.88 17.68
CA GLY A 61 21.16 -7.14 17.38
C GLY A 61 20.48 -8.39 17.93
N MET A 62 19.40 -8.25 18.72
CA MET A 62 18.72 -9.39 19.37
C MET A 62 18.01 -10.30 18.37
N VAL A 63 17.46 -9.74 17.29
CA VAL A 63 16.77 -10.52 16.25
C VAL A 63 17.67 -10.68 15.04
N THR A 64 17.94 -11.93 14.66
CA THR A 64 18.75 -12.27 13.50
C THR A 64 17.90 -12.41 12.23
N LYS A 65 18.55 -12.31 11.06
CA LYS A 65 17.91 -12.45 9.74
C LYS A 65 17.06 -13.71 9.65
N GLN A 66 17.55 -14.83 10.18
CA GLN A 66 16.90 -16.15 10.18
C GLN A 66 15.50 -16.15 10.82
N TYR A 67 15.25 -15.33 11.84
CA TYR A 67 13.93 -15.22 12.48
C TYR A 67 13.11 -14.07 11.90
N SER A 68 13.76 -12.96 11.57
CA SER A 68 13.07 -11.78 11.05
C SER A 68 12.45 -11.98 9.66
N MET A 69 13.09 -12.77 8.78
CA MET A 69 12.61 -12.94 7.41
C MET A 69 11.35 -13.80 7.31
N PRO A 70 11.26 -14.99 7.93
CA PRO A 70 10.01 -15.74 7.96
C PRO A 70 8.87 -14.99 8.64
N PHE A 71 9.18 -14.20 9.67
CA PHE A 71 8.19 -13.34 10.33
C PHE A 71 7.64 -12.27 9.38
N LEU A 72 8.52 -11.53 8.69
CA LEU A 72 8.11 -10.56 7.67
C LEU A 72 7.35 -11.23 6.51
N ALA A 73 7.78 -12.42 6.09
CA ALA A 73 7.10 -13.18 5.04
C ALA A 73 5.65 -13.50 5.44
N LEU A 74 5.45 -13.99 6.68
CA LEU A 74 4.12 -14.26 7.23
C LEU A 74 3.30 -12.97 7.37
N TRP A 75 3.93 -11.89 7.84
CA TRP A 75 3.29 -10.58 8.00
C TRP A 75 2.77 -10.04 6.66
N GLU A 76 3.58 -10.11 5.59
CA GLU A 76 3.21 -9.68 4.25
C GLU A 76 2.13 -10.55 3.62
N CYS A 77 2.26 -11.88 3.73
CA CYS A 77 1.22 -12.79 3.26
C CYS A 77 -0.12 -12.56 3.97
N THR A 78 -0.10 -12.29 5.27
CA THR A 78 -1.30 -11.98 6.06
C THR A 78 -1.97 -10.71 5.57
N ILE A 79 -1.20 -9.64 5.33
CA ILE A 79 -1.72 -8.40 4.73
C ILE A 79 -2.34 -8.70 3.37
N GLY A 80 -1.62 -9.39 2.49
CA GLY A 80 -2.07 -9.59 1.13
C GLY A 80 -3.32 -10.48 1.03
N ILE A 81 -3.42 -11.54 1.82
CA ILE A 81 -4.64 -12.36 1.94
C ILE A 81 -5.78 -11.53 2.52
N GLY A 82 -5.51 -10.73 3.55
CA GLY A 82 -6.49 -9.82 4.15
C GLY A 82 -7.07 -8.82 3.14
N LEU A 83 -6.20 -8.21 2.33
CA LEU A 83 -6.60 -7.29 1.27
C LEU A 83 -7.48 -7.98 0.23
N ILE A 84 -7.06 -9.15 -0.28
CA ILE A 84 -7.82 -9.89 -1.31
C ILE A 84 -9.20 -10.30 -0.78
N THR A 85 -9.25 -10.88 0.42
CA THR A 85 -10.50 -11.35 1.03
C THR A 85 -11.41 -10.22 1.47
N GLY A 86 -10.86 -9.03 1.74
CA GLY A 86 -11.62 -7.87 2.21
C GLY A 86 -12.16 -8.02 3.64
N LYS A 87 -11.69 -9.02 4.40
CA LYS A 87 -12.16 -9.29 5.76
C LYS A 87 -11.32 -8.54 6.78
N LYS A 88 -11.96 -8.02 7.84
CA LYS A 88 -11.28 -7.35 8.96
C LYS A 88 -10.34 -6.22 8.51
N MET A 89 -10.75 -5.43 7.50
CA MET A 89 -9.91 -4.44 6.82
C MET A 89 -9.24 -3.43 7.74
N VAL A 90 -9.91 -3.00 8.82
CA VAL A 90 -9.32 -2.09 9.81
C VAL A 90 -8.01 -2.64 10.38
N TYR A 91 -8.01 -3.92 10.77
CA TYR A 91 -6.83 -4.60 11.30
C TYR A 91 -5.77 -4.83 10.22
N ILE A 92 -6.17 -5.25 9.02
CA ILE A 92 -5.25 -5.47 7.90
C ILE A 92 -4.51 -4.18 7.51
N LEU A 93 -5.24 -3.07 7.42
CA LEU A 93 -4.64 -1.76 7.10
C LEU A 93 -3.75 -1.26 8.23
N PHE A 94 -4.12 -1.47 9.49
CA PHE A 94 -3.26 -1.15 10.63
C PHE A 94 -1.90 -1.89 10.56
N ILE A 95 -1.95 -3.20 10.31
CA ILE A 95 -0.76 -4.05 10.14
C ILE A 95 0.08 -3.60 8.93
N LEU A 96 -0.58 -3.21 7.83
CA LEU A 96 0.09 -2.63 6.65
C LEU A 96 0.80 -1.32 6.98
N TYR A 97 0.17 -0.38 7.68
CA TYR A 97 0.79 0.89 8.04
C TYR A 97 2.00 0.70 8.94
N LEU A 98 1.92 -0.20 9.92
CA LEU A 98 3.06 -0.57 10.75
C LEU A 98 4.22 -1.10 9.92
N GLN A 99 3.95 -1.98 8.97
CA GLN A 99 4.99 -2.47 8.06
C GLN A 99 5.60 -1.34 7.23
N MET A 100 4.78 -0.43 6.69
CA MET A 100 5.28 0.67 5.86
C MET A 100 6.21 1.61 6.63
N ILE A 101 5.95 1.87 7.91
CA ILE A 101 6.90 2.61 8.76
C ILE A 101 8.26 1.91 8.77
N GLY A 102 8.26 0.59 8.94
CA GLY A 102 9.45 -0.24 8.90
C GLY A 102 10.22 -0.17 7.58
N THR A 103 9.52 -0.12 6.44
CA THR A 103 10.16 -0.09 5.12
C THR A 103 10.81 1.25 4.78
N PHE A 104 10.42 2.36 5.44
CA PHE A 104 11.05 3.67 5.26
C PHE A 104 12.28 3.90 6.14
N LEU A 105 12.44 3.17 7.24
CA LEU A 105 13.60 3.28 8.15
C LEU A 105 14.98 3.21 7.46
N PRO A 106 15.22 2.38 6.43
CA PRO A 106 16.52 2.32 5.77
C PRO A 106 16.97 3.64 5.16
N LEU A 107 16.06 4.53 4.74
CA LEU A 107 16.40 5.83 4.15
C LEU A 107 17.22 6.71 5.12
N VAL A 108 17.02 6.50 6.43
CA VAL A 108 17.72 7.22 7.50
C VAL A 108 18.84 6.34 8.08
N LEU A 109 18.54 5.07 8.37
CA LEU A 109 19.48 4.16 9.04
C LEU A 109 20.65 3.71 8.16
N PHE A 110 20.44 3.66 6.84
CA PHE A 110 21.41 3.26 5.81
C PHE A 110 21.46 4.32 4.71
N SER A 111 21.56 5.58 5.11
CA SER A 111 21.58 6.73 4.20
C SER A 111 22.67 6.62 3.12
N GLY A 112 23.85 6.08 3.47
CA GLY A 112 24.95 5.85 2.52
C GLY A 112 24.63 4.84 1.41
N GLU A 113 23.64 3.98 1.58
CA GLU A 113 23.19 3.02 0.54
C GLU A 113 21.95 3.53 -0.21
N CYS A 114 21.15 4.38 0.43
CA CYS A 114 19.89 4.89 -0.13
C CYS A 114 20.06 6.18 -0.93
N TRP A 115 21.12 6.94 -0.69
CA TRP A 115 21.40 8.23 -1.33
C TRP A 115 22.74 8.19 -2.06
N THR A 116 22.81 8.84 -3.22
CA THR A 116 24.08 9.01 -3.94
C THR A 116 24.89 10.16 -3.33
N SER A 117 26.15 10.30 -3.76
CA SER A 117 27.02 11.43 -3.38
C SER A 117 26.50 12.79 -3.84
N VAL A 118 25.59 12.81 -4.82
CA VAL A 118 24.85 14.01 -5.22
C VAL A 118 23.68 14.19 -4.23
N SER A 119 23.68 15.30 -3.49
CA SER A 119 22.63 15.62 -2.53
C SER A 119 21.24 15.48 -3.16
N PHE A 120 20.35 14.75 -2.46
CA PHE A 120 18.95 14.48 -2.83
C PHE A 120 18.68 13.51 -4.00
N ALA A 121 19.69 12.90 -4.63
CA ALA A 121 19.47 11.86 -5.63
C ALA A 121 19.49 10.46 -4.97
N PRO A 122 18.36 9.73 -4.89
CA PRO A 122 18.32 8.39 -4.31
C PRO A 122 18.92 7.33 -5.25
N THR A 123 19.57 6.32 -4.66
CA THR A 123 20.01 5.11 -5.38
C THR A 123 18.81 4.29 -5.85
N LEU A 124 19.04 3.22 -6.63
CA LEU A 124 17.95 2.32 -7.03
C LEU A 124 17.21 1.74 -5.81
N LEU A 125 17.93 1.43 -4.73
CA LEU A 125 17.38 0.99 -3.46
C LEU A 125 16.52 2.10 -2.82
N GLY A 126 17.04 3.32 -2.74
CA GLY A 126 16.29 4.47 -2.21
C GLY A 126 15.02 4.76 -3.01
N GLN A 127 15.10 4.70 -4.34
CA GLN A 127 13.95 4.87 -5.24
C GLN A 127 12.88 3.80 -5.00
N TYR A 128 13.30 2.54 -4.85
CA TYR A 128 12.38 1.44 -4.54
C TYR A 128 11.64 1.68 -3.23
N ILE A 129 12.34 2.13 -2.18
CA ILE A 129 11.73 2.44 -0.89
C ILE A 129 10.78 3.64 -1.00
N ILE A 130 11.20 4.73 -1.65
CA ILE A 130 10.38 5.95 -1.79
C ILE A 130 9.07 5.65 -2.53
N LYS A 131 9.07 4.74 -3.50
CA LYS A 131 7.85 4.32 -4.22
C LYS A 131 6.80 3.68 -3.29
N ASN A 132 7.15 3.22 -2.09
CA ASN A 132 6.18 2.72 -1.11
C ASN A 132 5.14 3.78 -0.69
N VAL A 133 5.40 5.08 -0.93
CA VAL A 133 4.39 6.14 -0.73
C VAL A 133 3.12 5.87 -1.54
N VAL A 134 3.24 5.23 -2.71
CA VAL A 134 2.09 4.82 -3.53
C VAL A 134 1.27 3.73 -2.82
N LEU A 135 1.95 2.78 -2.15
CA LEU A 135 1.28 1.72 -1.39
C LEU A 135 0.53 2.29 -0.18
N VAL A 136 1.16 3.22 0.54
CA VAL A 136 0.52 3.95 1.66
C VAL A 136 -0.70 4.71 1.16
N SER A 137 -0.57 5.45 0.07
CA SER A 137 -1.68 6.22 -0.52
C SER A 137 -2.84 5.30 -0.95
N SER A 138 -2.51 4.15 -1.52
CA SER A 138 -3.49 3.13 -1.91
C SER A 138 -4.22 2.56 -0.68
N ALA A 139 -3.49 2.29 0.41
CA ALA A 139 -4.07 1.81 1.66
C ALA A 139 -5.02 2.83 2.30
N ILE A 140 -4.68 4.12 2.25
CA ILE A 140 -5.56 5.21 2.74
C ILE A 140 -6.87 5.22 1.97
N VAL A 141 -6.80 5.17 0.64
CA VAL A 141 -7.99 5.16 -0.23
C VAL A 141 -8.84 3.92 0.01
N ILE A 142 -8.23 2.74 0.07
CA ILE A 142 -8.92 1.47 0.41
C ILE A 142 -9.60 1.59 1.78
N GLY A 143 -8.90 2.13 2.78
CA GLY A 143 -9.43 2.35 4.13
C GLY A 143 -10.63 3.27 4.17
N ALA A 144 -10.62 4.36 3.41
CA ALA A 144 -11.76 5.28 3.29
C ALA A 144 -13.02 4.59 2.76
N THR A 145 -12.87 3.51 1.98
CA THR A 145 -13.98 2.71 1.45
C THR A 145 -14.24 1.39 2.18
N ALA A 146 -13.48 1.07 3.24
CA ALA A 146 -13.55 -0.23 3.90
C ALA A 146 -14.93 -0.56 4.50
N ASN A 147 -15.72 0.47 4.84
CA ASN A 147 -17.08 0.34 5.37
C ASN A 147 -18.17 0.32 4.28
N GLY A 148 -17.82 -0.05 3.04
CA GLY A 148 -18.77 -0.09 1.92
C GLY A 148 -18.94 1.24 1.17
N GLY A 149 -18.03 2.19 1.38
CA GLY A 149 -17.98 3.42 0.60
C GLY A 149 -17.70 3.15 -0.88
N ALA A 150 -18.29 3.94 -1.76
CA ALA A 150 -18.15 3.79 -3.20
C ALA A 150 -17.61 5.07 -3.85
N LEU A 151 -16.83 4.92 -4.91
CA LEU A 151 -16.46 6.05 -5.77
C LEU A 151 -17.67 6.46 -6.60
N ILE A 152 -17.99 7.75 -6.62
CA ILE A 152 -19.10 8.32 -7.37
C ILE A 152 -18.55 9.05 -8.60
N SER A 153 -18.85 8.53 -9.79
CA SER A 153 -18.39 9.11 -11.07
C SER A 153 -19.17 10.35 -11.52
N ASN A 154 -20.46 10.45 -11.14
CA ASN A 154 -21.31 11.56 -11.55
C ASN A 154 -21.11 12.77 -10.60
N PRO A 155 -20.64 13.92 -11.10
CA PRO A 155 -20.31 15.06 -10.25
C PRO A 155 -21.53 15.64 -9.51
N LEU A 156 -22.71 15.66 -10.13
CA LEU A 156 -23.93 16.15 -9.48
C LEU A 156 -24.37 15.25 -8.33
N VAL A 157 -24.21 13.93 -8.50
CA VAL A 157 -24.49 12.96 -7.45
C VAL A 157 -23.47 13.09 -6.32
N ALA A 158 -22.19 13.26 -6.65
CA ALA A 158 -21.12 13.43 -5.67
C ALA A 158 -21.34 14.65 -4.79
N ILE A 159 -21.72 15.80 -5.35
CA ILE A 159 -22.02 17.03 -4.58
C ILE A 159 -23.17 16.79 -3.59
N ARG A 160 -24.22 16.08 -4.01
CA ARG A 160 -25.36 15.76 -3.15
C ARG A 160 -24.94 14.82 -2.01
N ALA A 161 -24.16 13.78 -2.32
CA ALA A 161 -23.66 12.84 -1.33
C ALA A 161 -22.76 13.53 -0.28
N LEU A 162 -21.86 14.42 -0.70
CA LEU A 162 -20.99 15.17 0.21
C LEU A 162 -21.78 16.07 1.17
N LYS A 163 -22.83 16.75 0.68
CA LYS A 163 -23.72 17.54 1.54
C LYS A 163 -24.39 16.67 2.59
N LEU A 164 -24.93 15.50 2.21
CA LEU A 164 -25.57 14.57 3.13
C LEU A 164 -24.58 14.05 4.19
N GLN A 165 -23.38 13.64 3.76
CA GLN A 165 -22.33 13.18 4.67
C GLN A 165 -21.95 14.25 5.71
N SER A 166 -21.86 15.52 5.29
CA SER A 166 -21.56 16.62 6.22
C SER A 166 -22.66 16.88 7.26
N ILE A 167 -23.91 16.57 6.92
CA ILE A 167 -25.05 16.71 7.83
C ILE A 167 -25.07 15.57 8.84
N GLU A 168 -24.84 14.34 8.39
CA GLU A 168 -24.77 13.15 9.28
C GLU A 168 -23.63 13.27 10.29
N HIS A 169 -22.46 13.76 9.86
CA HIS A 169 -21.32 14.00 10.76
C HIS A 169 -21.60 15.04 11.85
N LYS A 170 -22.54 15.97 11.66
CA LYS A 170 -22.93 16.95 12.70
C LYS A 170 -23.97 16.42 13.69
N LYS A 171 -24.61 15.29 13.36
CA LYS A 171 -25.62 14.66 14.22
C LYS A 171 -25.04 13.64 15.19
N ASN A 172 -23.87 13.10 14.88
CA ASN A 172 -23.08 12.20 15.72
C ASN A 172 -22.05 12.98 16.52
#